data_AF-A0A924VTB0-F1
#
_entry.id   AF-A0A924VTB0-F1
#
_cell.length_a   1.000
_cell.length_b   1.000
_cell.length_c   1.000
_cell.angle_alpha   90.00
_cell.angle_beta   90.00
_cell.angle_gamma   90.00
#
_symmetry.space_group_name_H-M   'P 1'
#
loop_
_entity.id
_entity.type
_entity.pdbx_description
1 polymer ?
#
loop_
_entity_poly.entity_id
_entity_poly.type
_entity_poly.pdbx_seq_one_letter_code
_entity_poly.pdbx_strand_id
1 'polypeptide(L)'
;MPIPSLVARTVATILASGVILAATFAIAPAAAIAATSQPIVSLTAPPVPGNPSIKVNLFADHGNAKLVTAALTGGLYVAGGNQLDGSPFSIQLVPPAGGKLMAGDYRIRYNDAGILPTTLPSLRVFYENRQISDGDVDIRDLGATSAGTITRFDITFRAGQGSGATGYSGELRMGETEVSRVNFSAKSLGWNEPPIGYPRQPATEWLRNSGTAAVSIGSPTIGGNAAGDFALTANSCSGHTLAVGATCSLTVGYSPRVAGPRNAVLLVKVGSATQLIDLAGTAPLGTSSITTSGSDVLDKGTTHKVSGGSTYGMVVRAQPTGYVWQSAAASGDNSTQLITTISNAGADKPLTVGIHQAVADPLYTGTQYGESTSVDAFACGDSVGTVTVRAFAVDSFGIPTIANITFTQRCTNETPVMFGTVLWHWKSDITAPAAPANVTVTGSSTRTVTWQGSSSSDVARTILRVVQGSGDRATPQSGYAVAVGASTSAVLPSLPSGANYTVVVFAVDQSGNVSSAASAHLTT
;
A
#
# COMPACT_ATOMS: atom_id res chain seq x y z
N MET A 1 35.70 65.12 8.46
CA MET A 1 35.48 66.03 7.31
C MET A 1 36.76 66.00 6.47
N PRO A 2 36.79 65.64 5.17
CA PRO A 2 35.79 65.03 4.28
C PRO A 2 36.25 63.72 3.57
N ILE A 3 35.38 63.22 2.68
CA ILE A 3 35.32 62.01 1.82
C ILE A 3 36.04 62.25 0.46
N PRO A 4 36.54 61.24 -0.32
CA PRO A 4 35.79 60.58 -1.45
C PRO A 4 36.04 59.05 -1.61
N SER A 5 35.00 58.19 -1.67
CA SER A 5 34.27 57.59 -2.83
C SER A 5 34.85 56.25 -3.34
N LEU A 6 34.25 55.09 -2.95
CA LEU A 6 33.22 54.29 -3.64
C LEU A 6 33.68 53.45 -4.86
N VAL A 7 33.88 52.14 -4.65
CA VAL A 7 33.59 51.10 -5.66
C VAL A 7 32.90 49.94 -4.95
N ALA A 8 31.62 49.75 -5.26
CA ALA A 8 30.77 48.66 -4.77
C ALA A 8 31.10 47.36 -5.50
N ARG A 9 31.22 46.24 -4.77
CA ARG A 9 31.11 44.89 -5.32
C ARG A 9 29.96 44.17 -4.63
N THR A 10 28.88 44.04 -5.39
CA THR A 10 27.65 43.31 -5.09
C THR A 10 27.94 41.82 -4.93
N VAL A 11 27.57 41.24 -3.78
CA VAL A 11 27.48 39.78 -3.59
C VAL A 11 26.10 39.36 -4.08
N ALA A 12 26.06 38.67 -5.22
CA ALA A 12 24.84 38.13 -5.81
C ALA A 12 24.45 36.82 -5.11
N THR A 13 23.23 36.79 -4.58
CA THR A 13 22.53 35.64 -4.04
C THR A 13 22.30 34.60 -5.14
N ILE A 14 22.81 33.38 -4.98
CA ILE A 14 22.56 32.26 -5.88
C ILE A 14 21.17 31.70 -5.55
N LEU A 15 20.14 32.10 -6.30
CA LEU A 15 18.86 31.41 -6.35
C LEU A 15 19.01 30.19 -7.26
N ALA A 16 18.95 29.00 -6.66
CA ALA A 16 18.86 27.74 -7.40
C ALA A 16 17.47 27.65 -8.03
N SER A 17 17.40 27.84 -9.35
CA SER A 17 16.19 27.66 -10.15
C SER A 17 15.81 26.19 -10.22
N GLY A 18 14.87 25.75 -9.39
CA GLY A 18 14.14 24.50 -9.59
C GLY A 18 13.16 24.67 -10.75
N VAL A 19 13.50 24.13 -11.93
CA VAL A 19 12.59 24.07 -13.07
C VAL A 19 11.53 23.01 -12.77
N ILE A 20 10.36 23.44 -12.29
CA ILE A 20 9.15 22.63 -12.29
C ILE A 20 8.68 22.58 -13.75
N LEU A 21 8.81 21.42 -14.40
CA LEU A 21 8.24 21.19 -15.72
C LEU A 21 6.71 21.04 -15.56
N ALA A 22 6.00 22.17 -15.50
CA ALA A 22 4.55 22.18 -15.59
C ALA A 22 4.16 21.81 -17.03
N ALA A 23 3.70 20.58 -17.24
CA ALA A 23 3.02 20.23 -18.48
C ALA A 23 1.75 21.09 -18.58
N THR A 24 1.76 22.09 -19.46
CA THR A 24 0.58 22.92 -19.74
C THR A 24 -0.44 22.11 -20.52
N PHE A 25 -1.38 21.49 -19.81
CA PHE A 25 -2.65 21.10 -20.40
C PHE A 25 -3.57 22.33 -20.45
N ALA A 26 -4.22 22.55 -21.60
CA ALA A 26 -5.26 23.57 -21.71
C ALA A 26 -6.42 23.21 -20.77
N ILE A 27 -6.54 23.94 -19.66
CA ILE A 27 -7.64 23.78 -18.70
C ILE A 27 -8.81 24.61 -19.24
N ALA A 28 -9.86 23.95 -19.73
CA ALA A 28 -11.14 24.62 -19.96
C ALA A 28 -11.64 25.22 -18.63
N PRO A 29 -12.26 26.42 -18.61
CA PRO A 29 -12.72 27.02 -17.37
C PRO A 29 -13.71 26.08 -16.67
N ALA A 30 -13.33 25.59 -15.50
CA ALA A 30 -14.18 24.73 -14.69
C ALA A 30 -15.40 25.54 -14.23
N ALA A 31 -16.61 25.04 -14.51
CA ALA A 31 -17.82 25.52 -13.87
C ALA A 31 -17.65 25.46 -12.34
N ALA A 32 -18.18 26.44 -11.61
CA ALA A 32 -18.04 26.50 -10.15
C ALA A 32 -18.53 25.19 -9.50
N ILE A 33 -17.59 24.41 -8.97
CA ILE A 33 -17.83 23.16 -8.26
C ILE A 33 -18.25 23.53 -6.83
N ALA A 34 -19.43 23.09 -6.39
CA ALA A 34 -19.91 23.32 -5.02
C ALA A 34 -18.89 22.86 -3.96
N ALA A 35 -18.86 23.46 -2.77
CA ALA A 35 -17.91 23.08 -1.73
C ALA A 35 -18.04 21.58 -1.32
N THR A 36 -19.25 21.01 -1.41
CA THR A 36 -19.52 19.59 -1.14
C THR A 36 -19.03 18.63 -2.24
N SER A 37 -18.52 19.15 -3.35
CA SER A 37 -17.86 18.37 -4.41
C SER A 37 -16.34 18.56 -4.44
N GLN A 38 -15.77 19.09 -3.35
CA GLN A 38 -14.33 19.00 -3.10
C GLN A 38 -13.98 17.70 -2.35
N PRO A 39 -12.73 17.21 -2.42
CA PRO A 39 -12.37 15.94 -1.81
C PRO A 39 -12.01 16.04 -0.32
N ILE A 40 -12.05 14.91 0.37
CA ILE A 40 -11.35 14.65 1.63
C ILE A 40 -10.14 13.78 1.33
N VAL A 41 -9.00 14.09 1.94
CA VAL A 41 -7.71 13.44 1.75
C VAL A 41 -7.11 13.10 3.10
N SER A 42 -6.67 11.85 3.24
CA SER A 42 -5.84 11.41 4.35
C SER A 42 -4.58 10.75 3.83
N LEU A 43 -3.42 11.08 4.42
CA LEU A 43 -2.19 10.30 4.30
C LEU A 43 -1.62 10.08 5.70
N THR A 44 -1.25 8.84 5.96
CA THR A 44 -0.38 8.49 7.07
C THR A 44 0.87 7.80 6.53
N ALA A 45 2.04 8.13 7.09
CA ALA A 45 3.23 7.31 6.95
C ALA A 45 3.63 6.71 8.30
N PRO A 46 4.20 5.50 8.33
CA PRO A 46 4.93 5.05 9.49
C PRO A 46 6.12 5.99 9.76
N PRO A 47 6.60 6.10 11.01
CA PRO A 47 7.84 6.80 11.30
C PRO A 47 9.00 6.12 10.56
N VAL A 48 9.87 6.92 9.92
CA VAL A 48 11.05 6.39 9.24
C VAL A 48 12.11 6.00 10.28
N PRO A 49 12.62 4.74 10.29
CA PRO A 49 13.73 4.36 11.16
C PRO A 49 14.94 5.29 10.97
N GLY A 50 15.46 5.87 12.05
CA GLY A 50 16.58 6.82 12.01
C GLY A 50 16.22 8.28 11.72
N ASN A 51 14.96 8.59 11.37
CA ASN A 51 14.47 9.96 11.24
C ASN A 51 13.04 10.11 11.80
N PRO A 52 12.89 10.18 13.14
CA PRO A 52 11.59 10.29 13.82
C PRO A 52 10.89 11.64 13.59
N SER A 53 11.55 12.60 12.93
CA SER A 53 11.03 13.94 12.63
C SER A 53 10.04 13.94 11.46
N ILE A 54 10.03 12.90 10.63
CA ILE A 54 9.09 12.77 9.50
C ILE A 54 7.78 12.17 10.03
N LYS A 55 6.89 13.03 10.52
CA LYS A 55 5.51 12.67 10.85
C LYS A 55 4.61 13.07 9.68
N VAL A 56 4.52 12.25 8.64
CA VAL A 56 3.56 12.52 7.57
C VAL A 56 2.16 12.13 8.03
N ASN A 57 1.46 13.12 8.57
CA ASN A 57 0.02 13.10 8.75
C ASN A 57 -0.55 14.22 7.88
N LEU A 58 -1.01 13.87 6.67
CA LEU A 58 -1.80 14.78 5.87
C LEU A 58 -3.27 14.55 6.20
N PHE A 59 -3.96 15.62 6.55
CA PHE A 59 -5.41 15.64 6.49
C PHE A 59 -5.82 16.89 5.72
N ALA A 60 -6.67 16.73 4.72
CA ALA A 60 -7.30 17.85 4.05
C ALA A 60 -8.77 17.50 3.78
N ASP A 61 -9.65 18.49 3.87
CA ASP A 61 -11.05 18.35 3.58
C ASP A 61 -11.49 19.36 2.53
N HIS A 62 -12.81 19.53 2.39
CA HIS A 62 -13.42 20.43 1.42
C HIS A 62 -12.91 21.88 1.46
N GLY A 63 -12.37 22.34 2.60
CA GLY A 63 -11.88 23.71 2.76
C GLY A 63 -10.48 23.95 2.19
N ASN A 64 -9.64 22.92 2.10
CA ASN A 64 -8.21 23.04 1.79
C ASN A 64 -7.70 22.02 0.77
N ALA A 65 -8.49 21.02 0.39
CA ALA A 65 -8.26 20.18 -0.78
C ALA A 65 -9.08 20.67 -1.98
N LYS A 66 -8.48 20.64 -3.17
CA LYS A 66 -9.13 21.04 -4.41
C LYS A 66 -9.03 19.94 -5.47
N LEU A 67 -10.17 19.67 -6.09
CA LEU A 67 -10.23 18.84 -7.28
C LEU A 67 -9.82 19.67 -8.51
N VAL A 68 -8.69 19.32 -9.12
CA VAL A 68 -8.16 20.00 -10.31
C VAL A 68 -8.60 19.29 -11.59
N THR A 69 -8.68 17.97 -11.57
CA THR A 69 -9.17 17.16 -12.70
C THR A 69 -9.93 15.95 -12.17
N ALA A 70 -11.06 15.62 -12.79
CA ALA A 70 -11.91 14.50 -12.40
C ALA A 70 -12.68 13.95 -13.60
N ALA A 71 -11.99 13.17 -14.43
CA ALA A 71 -12.56 12.58 -15.62
C ALA A 71 -12.13 11.12 -15.75
N LEU A 72 -13.03 10.24 -16.18
CA LEU A 72 -12.73 8.82 -16.36
C LEU A 72 -11.52 8.59 -17.28
N THR A 73 -11.40 9.37 -18.36
CA THR A 73 -10.30 9.29 -19.34
C THR A 73 -9.15 10.27 -19.07
N GLY A 74 -9.41 11.36 -18.33
CA GLY A 74 -8.40 12.37 -17.96
C GLY A 74 -7.72 12.11 -16.62
N GLY A 75 -8.22 11.13 -15.86
CA GLY A 75 -7.75 10.81 -14.52
C GLY A 75 -8.31 11.72 -13.43
N LEU A 76 -7.72 11.56 -12.26
CA LEU A 76 -8.01 12.29 -11.05
C LEU A 76 -6.76 13.08 -10.64
N TYR A 77 -6.92 14.37 -10.38
CA TYR A 77 -5.85 15.19 -9.83
C TYR A 77 -6.40 16.07 -8.71
N VAL A 78 -5.85 15.88 -7.51
CA VAL A 78 -6.21 16.60 -6.29
C VAL A 78 -4.97 17.32 -5.78
N ALA A 79 -5.12 18.57 -5.40
CA ALA A 79 -4.05 19.36 -4.81
C ALA A 79 -4.60 20.27 -3.71
N GLY A 80 -3.78 20.61 -2.74
CA GLY A 80 -4.23 21.41 -1.60
C GLY A 80 -3.12 21.71 -0.61
N GLY A 81 -3.53 22.25 0.54
CA GLY A 81 -2.66 22.42 1.71
C GLY A 81 -3.12 21.51 2.84
N ASN A 82 -2.19 20.99 3.65
CA ASN A 82 -2.50 20.21 4.85
C ASN A 82 -3.30 21.06 5.85
N GLN A 83 -4.32 20.47 6.47
CA GLN A 83 -5.20 21.13 7.44
C GLN A 83 -4.47 21.49 8.74
N LEU A 84 -3.37 20.78 9.03
CA LEU A 84 -2.62 20.91 10.27
C LEU A 84 -1.55 22.00 10.21
N ASP A 85 -0.82 22.10 9.09
CA ASP A 85 0.34 22.98 8.96
C ASP A 85 0.38 23.81 7.66
N GLY A 86 -0.58 23.61 6.75
CA GLY A 86 -0.65 24.31 5.47
C GLY A 86 0.29 23.77 4.39
N SER A 87 1.11 22.75 4.66
CA SER A 87 2.08 22.20 3.70
C SER A 87 1.40 21.72 2.42
N PRO A 88 1.96 22.01 1.24
CA PRO A 88 1.31 21.66 -0.01
C PRO A 88 1.38 20.15 -0.28
N PHE A 89 0.33 19.63 -0.91
CA PHE A 89 0.28 18.26 -1.39
C PHE A 89 -0.37 18.17 -2.77
N SER A 90 -0.08 17.09 -3.48
CA SER A 90 -0.88 16.67 -4.63
C SER A 90 -0.93 15.16 -4.79
N ILE A 91 -2.06 14.66 -5.28
CA ILE A 91 -2.29 13.25 -5.59
C ILE A 91 -2.87 13.18 -6.99
N GLN A 92 -2.24 12.39 -7.86
CA GLN A 92 -2.66 12.19 -9.23
C GLN A 92 -2.83 10.71 -9.52
N LEU A 93 -3.98 10.33 -10.05
CA LEU A 93 -4.25 8.99 -10.58
C LEU A 93 -4.57 9.13 -12.07
N VAL A 94 -3.76 8.54 -12.93
CA VAL A 94 -3.91 8.59 -14.38
C VAL A 94 -4.39 7.22 -14.88
N PRO A 95 -5.42 7.13 -15.74
CA PRO A 95 -5.87 5.85 -16.29
C PRO A 95 -4.81 5.22 -17.21
N PRO A 96 -4.97 3.93 -17.54
CA PRO A 96 -4.22 3.30 -18.63
C PRO A 96 -4.32 4.11 -19.93
N ALA A 97 -3.29 4.06 -20.76
CA ALA A 97 -3.26 4.77 -22.05
C ALA A 97 -4.44 4.33 -22.93
N GLY A 98 -5.24 5.29 -23.40
CA GLY A 98 -6.46 5.03 -24.19
C GLY A 98 -7.62 4.40 -23.41
N GLY A 99 -7.44 4.19 -22.10
CA GLY A 99 -8.43 3.59 -21.21
C GLY A 99 -9.17 4.61 -20.34
N LYS A 100 -9.87 4.09 -19.33
CA LYS A 100 -10.55 4.87 -18.30
C LYS A 100 -10.32 4.28 -16.92
N LEU A 101 -10.43 5.11 -15.88
CA LEU A 101 -10.49 4.64 -14.50
C LEU A 101 -11.76 3.80 -14.31
N MET A 102 -11.64 2.71 -13.54
CA MET A 102 -12.74 1.83 -13.15
C MET A 102 -12.58 1.48 -11.68
N ALA A 103 -13.65 1.06 -11.02
CA ALA A 103 -13.53 0.46 -9.69
C ALA A 103 -12.66 -0.80 -9.74
N GLY A 104 -11.90 -1.06 -8.69
CA GLY A 104 -11.06 -2.24 -8.54
C GLY A 104 -9.65 -1.97 -8.04
N ASP A 105 -8.91 -3.06 -7.88
CA ASP A 105 -7.54 -3.08 -7.36
C ASP A 105 -6.49 -2.94 -8.48
N TYR A 106 -5.61 -1.96 -8.31
CA TYR A 106 -4.52 -1.65 -9.20
C TYR A 106 -3.19 -1.64 -8.45
N ARG A 107 -2.23 -2.41 -8.94
CA ARG A 107 -0.82 -2.21 -8.61
C ARG A 107 -0.20 -1.28 -9.62
N ILE A 108 0.58 -0.34 -9.12
CA ILE A 108 1.24 0.71 -9.87
C ILE A 108 2.73 0.50 -9.75
N ARG A 109 3.35 0.20 -10.89
CA ARG A 109 4.80 0.01 -11.01
C ARG A 109 5.40 1.26 -11.65
N TYR A 110 6.31 1.92 -10.94
CA TYR A 110 7.28 2.81 -11.57
C TYR A 110 8.47 1.93 -11.97
N ASN A 111 8.83 1.85 -13.25
CA ASN A 111 10.09 1.20 -13.59
C ASN A 111 11.27 2.16 -13.32
N ASP A 112 12.45 1.61 -13.04
CA ASP A 112 13.66 2.40 -12.75
C ASP A 112 14.11 3.27 -13.94
N ALA A 113 13.51 3.10 -15.13
CA ALA A 113 13.72 3.91 -16.33
C ALA A 113 12.77 5.11 -16.47
N GLY A 114 11.86 5.33 -15.51
CA GLY A 114 10.91 6.46 -15.54
C GLY A 114 9.74 6.32 -16.53
N ILE A 115 9.54 5.14 -17.12
CA ILE A 115 8.47 4.84 -18.09
C ILE A 115 7.32 4.10 -17.39
N LEU A 116 6.15 4.73 -17.34
CA LEU A 116 4.94 4.09 -16.81
C LEU A 116 4.45 2.99 -17.77
N PRO A 117 4.12 1.78 -17.28
CA PRO A 117 3.44 0.79 -18.11
C PRO A 117 2.16 1.39 -18.66
N THR A 118 2.00 1.42 -19.99
CA THR A 118 0.86 2.07 -20.65
C THR A 118 -0.47 1.33 -20.41
N THR A 119 -0.41 0.08 -19.94
CA THR A 119 -1.56 -0.80 -19.71
C THR A 119 -2.13 -0.74 -18.30
N LEU A 120 -1.45 -0.08 -17.35
CA LEU A 120 -1.89 0.08 -15.96
C LEU A 120 -2.11 1.57 -15.64
N PRO A 121 -2.98 1.92 -14.68
CA PRO A 121 -3.03 3.30 -14.20
C PRO A 121 -1.73 3.65 -13.46
N SER A 122 -1.47 4.95 -13.33
CA SER A 122 -0.33 5.47 -12.56
C SER A 122 -0.78 6.36 -11.42
N LEU A 123 -0.04 6.34 -10.32
CA LEU A 123 -0.28 7.13 -9.12
C LEU A 123 0.94 8.00 -8.91
N ARG A 124 0.73 9.27 -8.57
CA ARG A 124 1.76 10.16 -8.06
C ARG A 124 1.23 10.82 -6.80
N VAL A 125 1.99 10.69 -5.71
CA VAL A 125 1.73 11.39 -4.45
C VAL A 125 2.89 12.32 -4.20
N PHE A 126 2.61 13.62 -4.07
CA PHE A 126 3.57 14.64 -3.70
C PHE A 126 3.19 15.22 -2.34
N TYR A 127 4.10 15.17 -1.38
CA TYR A 127 3.93 15.77 -0.05
C TYR A 127 5.31 16.05 0.57
N GLU A 128 5.48 17.19 1.24
CA GLU A 128 6.75 17.60 1.89
C GLU A 128 7.99 17.45 0.97
N ASN A 129 7.89 17.90 -0.28
CA ASN A 129 8.94 17.79 -1.30
C ASN A 129 9.33 16.36 -1.70
N ARG A 130 8.54 15.35 -1.32
CA ARG A 130 8.74 13.97 -1.72
C ARG A 130 7.67 13.56 -2.72
N GLN A 131 8.09 13.05 -3.86
CA GLN A 131 7.22 12.38 -4.82
C GLN A 131 7.34 10.86 -4.66
N ILE A 132 6.20 10.17 -4.60
CA ILE A 132 6.10 8.71 -4.62
C ILE A 132 5.23 8.32 -5.81
N SER A 133 5.69 7.37 -6.63
CA SER A 133 5.07 7.06 -7.94
C SER A 133 4.81 5.58 -8.19
N ASP A 134 4.92 4.77 -7.14
CA ASP A 134 4.72 3.33 -7.09
C ASP A 134 3.77 3.00 -5.93
N GLY A 135 3.04 1.88 -5.99
CA GLY A 135 2.09 1.54 -4.93
C GLY A 135 0.93 0.65 -5.31
N ASP A 136 -0.03 0.50 -4.40
CA ASP A 136 -1.35 -0.08 -4.63
C ASP A 136 -2.43 0.98 -4.56
N VAL A 137 -3.49 0.80 -5.34
CA VAL A 137 -4.71 1.63 -5.32
C VAL A 137 -5.91 0.70 -5.38
N ASP A 138 -6.84 0.84 -4.45
CA ASP A 138 -8.17 0.21 -4.47
C ASP A 138 -9.21 1.31 -4.68
N ILE A 139 -9.80 1.34 -5.88
CA ILE A 139 -10.92 2.24 -6.21
C ILE A 139 -12.21 1.54 -5.81
N ARG A 140 -12.70 1.85 -4.61
CA ARG A 140 -13.84 1.19 -3.95
C ARG A 140 -15.18 1.66 -4.47
N ASP A 141 -15.26 2.95 -4.80
CA ASP A 141 -16.41 3.58 -5.42
C ASP A 141 -15.95 4.54 -6.50
N LEU A 142 -16.67 4.57 -7.62
CA LEU A 142 -16.46 5.49 -8.71
C LEU A 142 -17.79 5.76 -9.43
N GLY A 143 -18.29 6.99 -9.25
CA GLY A 143 -19.47 7.51 -9.92
C GLY A 143 -19.09 8.58 -10.93
N ALA A 144 -19.69 8.54 -12.13
CA ALA A 144 -19.47 9.53 -13.17
C ALA A 144 -20.75 9.85 -13.95
N THR A 145 -20.79 11.04 -14.56
CA THR A 145 -21.83 11.41 -15.52
C THR A 145 -21.67 10.60 -16.82
N SER A 146 -22.68 10.65 -17.68
CA SER A 146 -22.60 10.06 -19.03
C SER A 146 -21.49 10.67 -19.90
N ALA A 147 -21.08 11.92 -19.62
CA ALA A 147 -19.96 12.58 -20.27
C ALA A 147 -18.58 12.14 -19.70
N GLY A 148 -18.56 11.28 -18.68
CA GLY A 148 -17.34 10.77 -18.07
C GLY A 148 -16.72 11.68 -17.01
N THR A 149 -17.42 12.73 -16.56
CA THR A 149 -17.00 13.56 -15.42
C THR A 149 -17.22 12.78 -14.13
N ILE A 150 -16.18 12.59 -13.33
CA ILE A 150 -16.28 11.88 -12.06
C ILE A 150 -16.99 12.77 -11.04
N THR A 151 -18.05 12.25 -10.43
CA THR A 151 -18.90 12.95 -9.44
C THR A 151 -18.77 12.38 -8.04
N ARG A 152 -18.25 11.15 -7.93
CA ARG A 152 -18.04 10.46 -6.65
C ARG A 152 -16.86 9.51 -6.76
N PHE A 153 -16.06 9.39 -5.72
CA PHE A 153 -15.07 8.33 -5.59
C PHE A 153 -14.75 8.02 -4.12
N ASP A 154 -14.31 6.80 -3.88
CA ASP A 154 -13.64 6.37 -2.66
C ASP A 154 -12.42 5.53 -3.08
N ILE A 155 -11.23 6.01 -2.75
CA ILE A 155 -9.97 5.43 -3.21
C ILE A 155 -9.04 5.28 -2.03
N THR A 156 -8.69 4.04 -1.68
CA THR A 156 -7.57 3.79 -0.76
C THR A 156 -6.30 3.50 -1.56
N PHE A 157 -5.15 3.84 -0.99
CA PHE A 157 -3.89 3.56 -1.64
C PHE A 157 -2.75 3.38 -0.65
N ARG A 158 -1.72 2.66 -1.11
CA ARG A 158 -0.44 2.47 -0.44
C ARG A 158 0.66 2.85 -1.42
N ALA A 159 1.18 4.06 -1.34
CA ALA A 159 2.25 4.55 -2.19
C ALA A 159 3.63 4.21 -1.59
N GLY A 160 4.63 3.84 -2.39
CA GLY A 160 6.02 3.60 -1.97
C GLY A 160 6.38 2.13 -1.79
N GLN A 161 5.55 1.25 -2.36
CA GLN A 161 5.66 -0.19 -2.20
C GLN A 161 6.73 -0.86 -3.09
N GLY A 162 7.80 -0.16 -3.44
CA GLY A 162 9.11 -0.75 -3.68
C GLY A 162 10.00 -0.78 -2.43
N SER A 163 9.44 -0.57 -1.23
CA SER A 163 10.18 -0.40 0.01
C SER A 163 9.33 -0.64 1.26
N GLY A 164 9.44 -1.82 1.87
CA GLY A 164 9.13 -1.90 3.28
C GLY A 164 9.90 -0.81 4.04
N ALA A 165 9.20 0.26 4.46
CA ALA A 165 9.45 1.14 5.62
C ALA A 165 8.96 2.58 5.42
N THR A 166 8.81 3.07 4.17
CA THR A 166 8.70 4.54 3.95
C THR A 166 7.55 4.97 3.03
N GLY A 167 6.56 4.11 2.84
CA GLY A 167 5.39 4.39 2.02
C GLY A 167 4.29 5.19 2.73
N TYR A 168 3.48 5.92 1.94
CA TYR A 168 2.25 6.54 2.41
C TYR A 168 1.10 5.54 2.28
N SER A 169 0.26 5.43 3.29
CA SER A 169 -1.08 4.84 3.18
C SER A 169 -2.11 5.94 3.34
N GLY A 170 -3.16 5.92 2.53
CA GLY A 170 -4.14 7.00 2.56
C GLY A 170 -5.45 6.64 1.91
N GLU A 171 -6.37 7.59 2.00
CA GLU A 171 -7.67 7.53 1.38
C GLU A 171 -8.01 8.89 0.76
N LEU A 172 -8.67 8.86 -0.39
CA LEU A 172 -9.14 10.01 -1.14
C LEU A 172 -10.62 9.79 -1.46
N ARG A 173 -11.48 10.69 -0.97
CA ARG A 173 -12.94 10.56 -1.07
C ARG A 173 -13.61 11.83 -1.59
N MET A 174 -14.70 11.68 -2.34
CA MET A 174 -15.52 12.80 -2.82
C MET A 174 -16.93 12.33 -3.16
N GLY A 175 -17.93 13.20 -2.98
CA GLY A 175 -19.29 12.95 -3.45
C GLY A 175 -20.04 11.86 -2.68
N GLU A 176 -19.48 11.43 -1.54
CA GLU A 176 -20.13 10.50 -0.64
C GLU A 176 -21.12 11.22 0.28
N THR A 177 -22.15 10.50 0.73
CA THR A 177 -23.08 11.05 1.73
C THR A 177 -22.41 11.06 3.09
N GLU A 178 -21.92 12.22 3.52
CA GLU A 178 -21.44 12.42 4.88
C GLU A 178 -22.64 12.44 5.84
N VAL A 179 -22.85 11.33 6.55
CA VAL A 179 -23.92 11.14 7.55
C VAL A 179 -23.74 12.01 8.80
N SER A 180 -22.61 12.71 8.90
CA SER A 180 -22.22 13.55 10.02
C SER A 180 -21.56 14.82 9.47
N ARG A 181 -21.72 15.95 10.17
CA ARG A 181 -20.98 17.19 9.87
C ARG A 181 -19.56 17.18 10.44
N VAL A 182 -19.18 16.09 11.12
CA VAL A 182 -17.80 15.79 11.48
C VAL A 182 -17.19 14.96 10.36
N ASN A 183 -16.21 15.55 9.67
CA ASN A 183 -15.43 14.89 8.64
C ASN A 183 -14.42 13.97 9.32
N PHE A 184 -14.43 12.71 8.90
CA PHE A 184 -13.39 11.74 9.19
C PHE A 184 -12.37 11.81 8.06
N SER A 185 -11.09 11.71 8.37
CA SER A 185 -10.04 11.69 7.36
C SER A 185 -10.11 10.44 6.51
N ALA A 186 -10.50 9.31 7.09
CA ALA A 186 -10.68 8.07 6.36
C ALA A 186 -11.88 7.24 6.85
N LYS A 187 -12.43 6.41 5.96
CA LYS A 187 -13.38 5.33 6.25
C LYS A 187 -12.67 3.98 6.40
N SER A 188 -11.40 3.91 6.03
CA SER A 188 -10.57 2.73 6.19
C SER A 188 -9.14 3.10 6.50
N LEU A 189 -8.62 2.55 7.59
CA LEU A 189 -7.21 2.60 7.92
C LEU A 189 -6.52 1.32 7.46
N GLY A 190 -5.47 1.50 6.66
CA GLY A 190 -4.56 0.45 6.25
C GLY A 190 -3.21 0.60 6.93
N TRP A 191 -2.46 -0.49 7.00
CA TRP A 191 -1.05 -0.49 7.39
C TRP A 191 -0.22 -1.13 6.28
N ASN A 192 1.10 -0.94 6.39
CA ASN A 192 2.03 -1.86 5.75
C ASN A 192 1.83 -3.28 6.33
N GLU A 193 2.57 -4.26 5.83
CA GLU A 193 2.39 -5.67 6.18
C GLU A 193 3.47 -6.12 7.19
N PRO A 194 3.46 -5.66 8.45
CA PRO A 194 4.45 -6.05 9.43
C PRO A 194 4.32 -7.56 9.71
N PRO A 195 5.45 -8.28 9.82
CA PRO A 195 5.46 -9.65 10.29
C PRO A 195 4.87 -9.78 11.70
N ILE A 196 4.50 -11.00 12.07
CA ILE A 196 4.02 -11.33 13.42
C ILE A 196 5.09 -10.96 14.46
N GLY A 197 4.65 -10.36 15.58
CA GLY A 197 5.53 -9.99 16.70
C GLY A 197 6.26 -8.65 16.52
N TYR A 198 6.05 -7.96 15.40
CA TYR A 198 6.66 -6.66 15.15
C TYR A 198 6.04 -5.55 16.05
N PRO A 199 6.82 -4.51 16.43
CA PRO A 199 6.30 -3.37 17.17
C PRO A 199 5.10 -2.73 16.48
N ARG A 200 4.21 -2.18 17.31
CA ARG A 200 2.95 -1.61 16.87
C ARG A 200 3.16 -0.45 15.88
N GLN A 201 2.59 -0.58 14.69
CA GLN A 201 2.65 0.43 13.63
C GLN A 201 1.46 1.39 13.74
N PRO A 202 1.67 2.70 13.90
CA PRO A 202 0.58 3.67 14.05
C PRO A 202 -0.06 4.05 12.71
N ALA A 203 -1.38 4.23 12.70
CA ALA A 203 -2.14 4.96 11.70
C ALA A 203 -3.00 6.01 12.41
N THR A 204 -3.10 7.24 11.87
CA THR A 204 -3.83 8.33 12.53
C THR A 204 -5.09 8.68 11.76
N GLU A 205 -6.21 8.71 12.48
CA GLU A 205 -7.50 9.18 12.00
C GLU A 205 -7.78 10.57 12.55
N TRP A 206 -8.02 11.54 11.65
CA TRP A 206 -8.35 12.91 12.00
C TRP A 206 -9.85 13.15 11.90
N LEU A 207 -10.39 13.82 12.90
CA LEU A 207 -11.78 14.25 12.92
C LEU A 207 -11.81 15.78 12.89
N ARG A 208 -12.67 16.36 12.05
CA ARG A 208 -12.90 17.81 12.01
C ARG A 208 -14.37 18.12 12.02
N ASN A 209 -14.80 18.99 12.92
CA ASN A 209 -16.17 19.46 12.92
C ASN A 209 -16.35 20.59 11.90
N SER A 210 -16.87 20.24 10.73
CA SER A 210 -17.21 21.18 9.64
C SER A 210 -18.68 21.60 9.68
N GLY A 211 -19.38 21.31 10.78
CA GLY A 211 -20.75 21.71 11.02
C GLY A 211 -20.91 23.14 11.49
N THR A 212 -22.15 23.51 11.82
CA THR A 212 -22.50 24.83 12.35
C THR A 212 -22.66 24.84 13.87
N ALA A 213 -22.54 23.68 14.52
CA ALA A 213 -22.68 23.52 15.96
C ALA A 213 -21.61 22.56 16.51
N ALA A 214 -21.26 22.72 17.78
CA ALA A 214 -20.33 21.85 18.47
C ALA A 214 -20.93 20.44 18.63
N VAL A 215 -20.09 19.39 18.54
CA VAL A 215 -20.54 17.99 18.55
C VAL A 215 -19.80 17.20 19.62
N SER A 216 -20.53 16.42 20.42
CA SER A 216 -19.91 15.53 21.41
C SER A 216 -19.28 14.30 20.74
N ILE A 217 -18.04 13.98 21.11
CA ILE A 217 -17.35 12.77 20.65
C ILE A 217 -17.23 11.78 21.81
N GLY A 218 -17.85 10.62 21.64
CA GLY A 218 -17.80 9.54 22.62
C GLY A 218 -16.46 8.81 22.62
N SER A 219 -16.27 7.93 23.59
CA SER A 219 -15.09 7.07 23.65
C SER A 219 -15.10 6.08 22.47
N PRO A 220 -14.02 6.02 21.66
CA PRO A 220 -13.92 5.07 20.58
C PRO A 220 -13.72 3.66 21.13
N THR A 221 -14.21 2.68 20.39
CA THR A 221 -14.03 1.26 20.71
C THR A 221 -13.57 0.52 19.47
N ILE A 222 -12.80 -0.55 19.67
CA ILE A 222 -12.37 -1.44 18.58
C ILE A 222 -13.09 -2.77 18.74
N GLY A 223 -13.79 -3.19 17.69
CA GLY A 223 -14.52 -4.45 17.64
C GLY A 223 -14.14 -5.30 16.43
N GLY A 224 -14.81 -6.45 16.29
CA GLY A 224 -14.58 -7.40 15.19
C GLY A 224 -13.58 -8.50 15.53
N ASN A 225 -13.41 -9.43 14.59
CA ASN A 225 -12.71 -10.71 14.82
C ASN A 225 -11.23 -10.54 15.18
N ALA A 226 -10.53 -9.58 14.56
CA ALA A 226 -9.10 -9.34 14.81
C ALA A 226 -8.83 -8.14 15.75
N ALA A 227 -9.81 -7.70 16.55
CA ALA A 227 -9.68 -6.51 17.41
C ALA A 227 -8.43 -6.52 18.30
N GLY A 228 -8.00 -7.69 18.80
CA GLY A 228 -6.82 -7.83 19.66
C GLY A 228 -5.47 -7.50 19.00
N ASP A 229 -5.42 -7.38 17.68
CA ASP A 229 -4.22 -6.93 16.94
C ASP A 229 -4.12 -5.39 16.89
N PHE A 230 -5.22 -4.70 17.14
CA PHE A 230 -5.33 -3.24 17.08
C PHE A 230 -5.48 -2.66 18.49
N ALA A 231 -4.94 -1.47 18.69
CA ALA A 231 -5.11 -0.74 19.94
C ALA A 231 -5.13 0.76 19.67
N LEU A 232 -5.97 1.48 20.41
CA LEU A 232 -5.90 2.93 20.43
C LEU A 232 -4.68 3.35 21.26
N THR A 233 -3.69 3.97 20.62
CA THR A 233 -2.42 4.37 21.25
C THR A 233 -2.38 5.86 21.59
N ALA A 234 -3.21 6.66 20.95
CA ALA A 234 -3.43 8.07 21.30
C ALA A 234 -4.87 8.48 20.98
N ASN A 235 -5.41 9.40 21.78
CA ASN A 235 -6.81 9.81 21.68
C ASN A 235 -6.96 11.23 22.23
N SER A 236 -7.20 12.19 21.35
CA SER A 236 -7.49 13.58 21.70
C SER A 236 -8.96 13.95 21.50
N CYS A 237 -9.80 13.01 21.06
CA CYS A 237 -11.20 13.27 20.73
C CYS A 237 -12.17 12.98 21.90
N SER A 238 -11.88 11.97 22.72
CA SER A 238 -12.88 11.42 23.65
C SER A 238 -13.21 12.34 24.81
N GLY A 239 -14.49 12.34 25.22
CA GLY A 239 -14.92 13.05 26.41
C GLY A 239 -14.97 14.57 26.24
N HIS A 240 -14.82 15.04 24.99
CA HIS A 240 -14.83 16.44 24.64
C HIS A 240 -15.97 16.75 23.65
N THR A 241 -16.42 18.00 23.69
CA THR A 241 -17.25 18.57 22.64
C THR A 241 -16.31 19.21 21.62
N LEU A 242 -16.28 18.66 20.42
CA LEU A 242 -15.51 19.20 19.30
C LEU A 242 -16.20 20.47 18.78
N ALA A 243 -15.62 21.62 19.05
CA ALA A 243 -16.11 22.92 18.59
C ALA A 243 -16.11 23.02 17.06
N VAL A 244 -16.91 23.94 16.51
CA VAL A 244 -16.94 24.20 15.06
C VAL A 244 -15.55 24.61 14.57
N GLY A 245 -15.11 24.00 13.47
CA GLY A 245 -13.79 24.20 12.87
C GLY A 245 -12.63 23.48 13.57
N ALA A 246 -12.85 22.94 14.78
CA ALA A 246 -11.82 22.26 15.55
C ALA A 246 -11.54 20.86 15.01
N THR A 247 -10.31 20.41 15.24
CA THR A 247 -9.82 19.07 14.90
C THR A 247 -9.43 18.29 16.15
N CYS A 248 -9.56 16.97 16.07
CA CYS A 248 -8.99 16.04 17.03
C CYS A 248 -8.49 14.78 16.29
N SER A 249 -7.75 13.92 16.98
CA SER A 249 -7.14 12.72 16.40
C SER A 249 -7.29 11.47 17.27
N LEU A 250 -7.33 10.35 16.59
CA LEU A 250 -7.26 8.99 17.13
C LEU A 250 -6.08 8.28 16.44
N THR A 251 -5.13 7.75 17.20
CA THR A 251 -4.06 6.92 16.64
C THR A 251 -4.34 5.47 16.96
N VAL A 252 -4.51 4.66 15.92
CA VAL A 252 -4.69 3.20 16.02
C VAL A 252 -3.39 2.54 15.65
N GLY A 253 -2.85 1.74 16.55
CA GLY A 253 -1.66 0.96 16.29
C GLY A 253 -1.96 -0.50 15.97
N TYR A 254 -1.34 -1.05 14.94
CA TYR A 254 -1.47 -2.44 14.50
C TYR A 254 -0.22 -3.27 14.84
N SER A 255 -0.43 -4.40 15.50
CA SER A 255 0.61 -5.41 15.78
C SER A 255 -0.02 -6.79 15.65
N PRO A 256 0.16 -7.47 14.49
CA PRO A 256 -0.51 -8.73 14.25
C PRO A 256 0.07 -9.88 15.08
N ARG A 257 -0.83 -10.73 15.58
CA ARG A 257 -0.48 -11.96 16.32
C ARG A 257 -0.63 -13.23 15.50
N VAL A 258 -1.37 -13.15 14.40
CA VAL A 258 -1.72 -14.29 13.54
C VAL A 258 -1.52 -13.90 12.08
N ALA A 259 -1.10 -14.87 11.28
CA ALA A 259 -0.85 -14.73 9.85
C ALA A 259 -2.11 -14.39 9.04
N GLY A 260 -1.89 -13.83 7.85
CA GLY A 260 -2.91 -13.52 6.84
C GLY A 260 -3.63 -12.19 7.08
N PRO A 261 -4.72 -11.94 6.34
CA PRO A 261 -5.51 -10.70 6.47
C PRO A 261 -6.14 -10.55 7.86
N ARG A 262 -6.03 -9.36 8.46
CA ARG A 262 -6.52 -9.02 9.80
C ARG A 262 -7.50 -7.86 9.70
N ASN A 263 -8.75 -8.09 10.10
CA ASN A 263 -9.82 -7.09 9.98
C ASN A 263 -10.54 -6.84 11.31
N ALA A 264 -10.72 -5.57 11.61
CA ALA A 264 -11.43 -5.06 12.77
C ALA A 264 -12.18 -3.78 12.39
N VAL A 265 -12.92 -3.20 13.32
CA VAL A 265 -13.62 -1.95 13.10
C VAL A 265 -13.41 -1.01 14.27
N LEU A 266 -13.10 0.26 13.97
CA LEU A 266 -13.10 1.35 14.94
C LEU A 266 -14.49 1.99 14.94
N LEU A 267 -15.16 1.98 16.09
CA LEU A 267 -16.46 2.61 16.29
C LEU A 267 -16.28 3.92 17.06
N VAL A 268 -16.78 5.02 16.52
CA VAL A 268 -16.71 6.35 17.15
C VAL A 268 -18.11 6.95 17.24
N LYS A 269 -18.58 7.24 18.45
CA LYS A 269 -19.86 7.93 18.65
C LYS A 269 -19.68 9.43 18.40
N VAL A 270 -20.51 9.98 17.51
CA VAL A 270 -20.51 11.38 17.09
C VAL A 270 -21.92 11.93 17.28
N GLY A 271 -22.13 12.67 18.37
CA GLY A 271 -23.48 13.05 18.80
C GLY A 271 -24.37 11.82 19.04
N SER A 272 -25.45 11.71 18.27
CA SER A 272 -26.36 10.56 18.32
C SER A 272 -25.95 9.40 17.40
N ALA A 273 -25.08 9.65 16.41
CA ALA A 273 -24.66 8.65 15.43
C ALA A 273 -23.41 7.89 15.86
N THR A 274 -23.15 6.74 15.24
CA THR A 274 -21.90 6.00 15.35
C THR A 274 -21.26 5.89 13.97
N GLN A 275 -20.02 6.35 13.85
CA GLN A 275 -19.19 6.18 12.67
C GLN A 275 -18.36 4.90 12.79
N LEU A 276 -18.19 4.23 11.65
CA LEU A 276 -17.44 2.99 11.53
C LEU A 276 -16.28 3.22 10.58
N ILE A 277 -15.07 2.87 11.02
CA ILE A 277 -13.85 2.94 10.21
C ILE A 277 -13.30 1.52 10.12
N ASP A 278 -13.17 0.99 8.90
CA ASP A 278 -12.58 -0.33 8.67
C ASP A 278 -11.10 -0.30 9.06
N LEU A 279 -10.64 -1.33 9.76
CA LEU A 279 -9.23 -1.51 10.09
C LEU A 279 -8.76 -2.76 9.35
N ALA A 280 -7.94 -2.56 8.32
CA ALA A 280 -7.47 -3.64 7.46
C ALA A 280 -5.94 -3.72 7.44
N GLY A 281 -5.41 -4.83 7.96
CA GLY A 281 -3.99 -5.16 7.88
C GLY A 281 -3.77 -6.53 7.28
N THR A 282 -2.52 -6.85 6.95
CA THR A 282 -2.07 -8.19 6.60
C THR A 282 -0.83 -8.50 7.40
N ALA A 283 -0.66 -9.75 7.80
CA ALA A 283 0.55 -10.23 8.45
C ALA A 283 1.13 -11.38 7.65
N PRO A 284 2.33 -11.23 7.05
CA PRO A 284 3.00 -12.37 6.46
C PRO A 284 3.39 -13.37 7.57
N LEU A 285 3.43 -14.65 7.19
CA LEU A 285 4.03 -15.72 7.99
C LEU A 285 5.26 -16.24 7.29
N GLY A 286 6.20 -16.76 8.07
CA GLY A 286 7.42 -17.37 7.57
C GLY A 286 8.64 -16.50 7.78
N THR A 287 9.77 -17.00 7.32
CA THR A 287 11.06 -16.34 7.45
C THR A 287 11.33 -15.46 6.24
N SER A 288 11.69 -14.20 6.49
CA SER A 288 12.33 -13.34 5.49
C SER A 288 13.77 -13.10 5.90
N SER A 289 14.70 -13.46 5.02
CA SER A 289 16.12 -13.22 5.21
C SER A 289 16.90 -13.19 3.90
N ILE A 290 17.93 -12.35 3.84
CA ILE A 290 19.04 -12.51 2.89
C ILE A 290 20.23 -13.01 3.70
N THR A 291 20.93 -14.01 3.22
CA THR A 291 22.16 -14.50 3.84
C THR A 291 23.20 -14.72 2.77
N THR A 292 24.43 -14.25 3.00
CA THR A 292 25.59 -14.56 2.19
C THR A 292 26.72 -15.09 3.06
N SER A 293 27.53 -15.97 2.50
CA SER A 293 28.71 -16.51 3.17
C SER A 293 29.69 -17.06 2.16
N GLY A 294 30.97 -16.90 2.44
CA GLY A 294 32.04 -17.33 1.57
C GLY A 294 33.37 -16.81 2.08
N SER A 295 34.47 -17.34 1.55
CA SER A 295 35.80 -16.77 1.78
C SER A 295 36.19 -15.79 0.67
N ASP A 296 35.22 -15.36 -0.16
CA ASP A 296 35.44 -14.54 -1.34
C ASP A 296 35.63 -13.07 -0.95
N VAL A 297 35.82 -12.20 -1.94
CA VAL A 297 36.11 -10.79 -1.72
C VAL A 297 34.95 -9.99 -1.11
N LEU A 298 33.69 -10.46 -1.24
CA LEU A 298 32.52 -9.83 -0.62
C LEU A 298 32.43 -10.24 0.85
N ASP A 299 32.41 -11.55 1.12
CA ASP A 299 32.11 -12.09 2.45
C ASP A 299 33.35 -12.20 3.35
N LYS A 300 34.56 -12.36 2.80
CA LYS A 300 35.85 -12.42 3.52
C LYS A 300 35.87 -13.39 4.71
N GLY A 301 35.19 -14.53 4.59
CA GLY A 301 35.06 -15.54 5.65
C GLY A 301 33.97 -15.24 6.68
N THR A 302 33.22 -14.16 6.50
CA THR A 302 32.11 -13.74 7.37
C THR A 302 30.77 -14.17 6.78
N THR A 303 29.81 -14.51 7.62
CA THR A 303 28.41 -14.67 7.18
C THR A 303 27.68 -13.35 7.38
N HIS A 304 27.11 -12.82 6.30
CA HIS A 304 26.26 -11.64 6.35
C HIS A 304 24.80 -12.07 6.35
N LYS A 305 24.01 -11.49 7.25
CA LYS A 305 22.58 -11.82 7.36
C LYS A 305 21.75 -10.60 7.67
N VAL A 306 20.68 -10.45 6.89
CA VAL A 306 19.59 -9.53 7.17
C VAL A 306 18.35 -10.36 7.40
N SER A 307 17.64 -10.13 8.51
CA SER A 307 16.41 -10.84 8.86
C SER A 307 15.27 -9.85 9.10
N GLY A 308 14.02 -10.29 8.89
CA GLY A 308 12.83 -9.43 9.04
C GLY A 308 12.60 -8.87 10.44
N GLY A 309 13.21 -9.44 11.49
CA GLY A 309 13.13 -8.94 12.87
C GLY A 309 14.00 -7.70 13.12
N SER A 310 15.01 -7.47 12.28
CA SER A 310 15.94 -6.35 12.37
C SER A 310 15.30 -5.14 11.68
N THR A 311 14.51 -4.38 12.45
CA THR A 311 13.87 -3.10 12.13
C THR A 311 13.64 -2.83 10.63
N TYR A 312 12.59 -3.42 10.03
CA TYR A 312 12.14 -3.01 8.69
C TYR A 312 13.17 -3.22 7.56
N GLY A 313 14.21 -4.01 7.83
CA GLY A 313 15.43 -4.03 7.05
C GLY A 313 15.38 -4.86 5.78
N MET A 314 14.23 -5.29 5.25
CA MET A 314 14.17 -6.00 3.97
C MET A 314 13.08 -5.46 3.05
N VAL A 315 13.46 -5.23 1.81
CA VAL A 315 12.63 -4.65 0.76
C VAL A 315 12.72 -5.55 -0.45
N VAL A 316 11.57 -5.92 -1.01
CA VAL A 316 11.50 -6.59 -2.31
C VAL A 316 10.97 -5.65 -3.38
N ARG A 317 11.62 -5.59 -4.54
CA ARG A 317 11.14 -4.89 -5.73
C ARG A 317 11.04 -5.86 -6.89
N ALA A 318 9.91 -5.85 -7.57
CA ALA A 318 9.77 -6.51 -8.85
C ALA A 318 10.19 -5.53 -9.96
N GLN A 319 11.16 -5.93 -10.75
CA GLN A 319 11.64 -5.22 -11.93
C GLN A 319 11.15 -5.95 -13.18
N PRO A 320 11.19 -5.32 -14.37
CA PRO A 320 10.82 -5.99 -15.62
C PRO A 320 11.63 -7.27 -15.86
N THR A 321 12.86 -7.36 -15.37
CA THR A 321 13.77 -8.48 -15.66
C THR A 321 14.05 -9.37 -14.46
N GLY A 322 13.34 -9.19 -13.34
CA GLY A 322 13.64 -9.95 -12.13
C GLY A 322 13.15 -9.30 -10.84
N TYR A 323 13.85 -9.62 -9.76
CA TYR A 323 13.49 -9.23 -8.41
C TYR A 323 14.72 -8.81 -7.61
N VAL A 324 14.60 -7.72 -6.87
CA VAL A 324 15.64 -7.20 -5.98
C VAL A 324 15.17 -7.37 -4.55
N TRP A 325 15.96 -8.07 -3.73
CA TRP A 325 15.84 -8.08 -2.28
C TRP A 325 16.97 -7.27 -1.70
N GLN A 326 16.65 -6.26 -0.90
CA GLN A 326 17.65 -5.38 -0.34
C GLN A 326 17.39 -5.06 1.11
N SER A 327 18.42 -4.65 1.83
CA SER A 327 18.24 -4.04 3.15
C SER A 327 17.92 -2.55 3.09
N ALA A 328 17.09 -2.08 4.04
CA ALA A 328 16.65 -0.68 4.09
C ALA A 328 17.79 0.29 4.51
N ALA A 329 18.79 -0.22 5.24
CA ALA A 329 20.04 0.45 5.59
C ALA A 329 21.11 -0.61 5.96
N ALA A 330 22.21 -0.17 6.57
CA ALA A 330 23.10 -0.98 7.40
C ALA A 330 22.33 -1.52 8.64
N SER A 331 21.36 -2.39 8.39
CA SER A 331 20.35 -2.85 9.35
C SER A 331 20.35 -4.37 9.54
N GLY A 332 21.38 -5.05 9.04
CA GLY A 332 21.58 -6.48 9.26
C GLY A 332 21.92 -6.83 10.71
N ASP A 333 21.94 -8.13 11.01
CA ASP A 333 22.32 -8.66 12.33
C ASP A 333 23.79 -8.29 12.68
N ASN A 334 24.57 -7.92 11.67
CA ASN A 334 25.94 -7.43 11.70
C ASN A 334 26.09 -5.98 11.15
N SER A 335 24.98 -5.23 11.04
CA SER A 335 24.94 -3.88 10.48
C SER A 335 25.44 -3.75 9.02
N THR A 336 25.37 -4.80 8.20
CA THR A 336 25.75 -4.69 6.77
C THR A 336 24.56 -4.37 5.87
N GLN A 337 24.82 -3.63 4.79
CA GLN A 337 23.89 -3.48 3.68
C GLN A 337 24.02 -4.67 2.74
N LEU A 338 22.92 -5.38 2.49
CA LEU A 338 22.86 -6.47 1.51
C LEU A 338 21.85 -6.13 0.43
N ILE A 339 22.25 -6.26 -0.83
CA ILE A 339 21.36 -6.13 -1.99
C ILE A 339 21.59 -7.34 -2.88
N THR A 340 20.56 -8.14 -3.10
CA THR A 340 20.58 -9.30 -3.98
C THR A 340 19.52 -9.14 -5.06
N THR A 341 19.95 -9.13 -6.31
CA THR A 341 19.10 -9.16 -7.50
C THR A 341 19.15 -10.55 -8.10
N ILE A 342 17.97 -11.14 -8.32
CA ILE A 342 17.81 -12.37 -9.11
C ILE A 342 16.98 -12.01 -10.34
N SER A 343 17.61 -12.12 -11.50
CA SER A 343 17.01 -11.88 -12.81
C SER A 343 16.58 -13.19 -13.45
N ASN A 344 15.48 -13.15 -14.21
CA ASN A 344 14.98 -14.32 -14.95
C ASN A 344 15.15 -14.20 -16.46
N ALA A 345 15.06 -15.36 -17.12
CA ALA A 345 15.00 -15.40 -18.57
C ALA A 345 13.63 -14.90 -19.08
N GLY A 346 13.59 -13.66 -19.57
CA GLY A 346 12.44 -13.02 -20.19
C GLY A 346 11.67 -12.07 -19.28
N ALA A 347 11.33 -10.91 -19.83
CA ALA A 347 10.69 -9.83 -19.08
C ALA A 347 9.30 -10.19 -18.53
N ASP A 348 8.98 -9.64 -17.36
CA ASP A 348 7.71 -9.68 -16.63
C ASP A 348 7.21 -11.09 -16.28
N LYS A 349 8.12 -12.07 -16.22
CA LYS A 349 7.79 -13.42 -15.77
C LYS A 349 8.14 -13.61 -14.28
N PRO A 350 7.45 -14.50 -13.55
CA PRO A 350 7.94 -14.99 -12.26
C PRO A 350 9.22 -15.83 -12.42
N LEU A 351 9.98 -15.99 -11.33
CA LEU A 351 11.07 -16.98 -11.31
C LEU A 351 10.48 -18.39 -11.39
N THR A 352 11.06 -19.27 -12.20
CA THR A 352 10.62 -20.66 -12.33
C THR A 352 11.36 -21.56 -11.35
N VAL A 353 10.63 -22.48 -10.70
CA VAL A 353 11.23 -23.50 -9.83
C VAL A 353 12.19 -24.36 -10.63
N GLY A 354 13.40 -24.58 -10.10
CA GLY A 354 14.45 -25.33 -10.78
C GLY A 354 15.85 -24.80 -10.47
N ILE A 355 16.84 -25.42 -11.13
CA ILE A 355 18.24 -25.00 -11.08
C ILE A 355 18.57 -24.33 -12.41
N HIS A 356 19.07 -23.10 -12.33
CA HIS A 356 19.37 -22.26 -13.48
C HIS A 356 20.84 -21.85 -13.46
N GLN A 357 21.50 -21.91 -14.61
CA GLN A 357 22.78 -21.25 -14.79
C GLN A 357 22.55 -19.75 -14.86
N ALA A 358 23.32 -18.99 -14.10
CA ALA A 358 23.11 -17.57 -13.94
C ALA A 358 24.40 -16.82 -14.26
N VAL A 359 24.26 -15.63 -14.84
CA VAL A 359 25.38 -14.76 -15.21
C VAL A 359 25.29 -13.44 -14.44
N ALA A 360 26.43 -12.94 -13.98
CA ALA A 360 26.49 -11.63 -13.34
C ALA A 360 26.28 -10.48 -14.34
N ASP A 361 25.79 -9.34 -13.86
CA ASP A 361 25.81 -8.05 -14.59
C ASP A 361 27.27 -7.64 -14.84
N PRO A 362 27.71 -7.32 -16.08
CA PRO A 362 26.93 -6.95 -17.26
C PRO A 362 26.77 -8.05 -18.32
N LEU A 363 27.12 -9.30 -18.01
CA LEU A 363 26.95 -10.42 -18.96
C LEU A 363 25.47 -10.77 -19.20
N TYR A 364 24.58 -10.32 -18.32
CA TYR A 364 23.14 -10.51 -18.43
C TYR A 364 22.54 -9.78 -19.64
N THR A 365 21.94 -10.54 -20.56
CA THR A 365 21.32 -10.01 -21.80
C THR A 365 19.79 -10.03 -21.80
N GLY A 366 19.15 -10.42 -20.69
CA GLY A 366 17.69 -10.60 -20.61
C GLY A 366 17.16 -11.95 -21.07
N THR A 367 18.03 -12.81 -21.63
CA THR A 367 17.66 -14.15 -22.12
C THR A 367 18.10 -15.29 -21.21
N GLN A 368 18.94 -14.98 -20.21
CA GLN A 368 19.50 -15.90 -19.24
C GLN A 368 18.91 -15.62 -17.86
N TYR A 369 19.18 -16.47 -16.88
CA TYR A 369 19.06 -16.04 -15.49
C TYR A 369 20.26 -15.17 -15.13
N GLY A 370 20.05 -14.26 -14.20
CA GLY A 370 21.14 -13.44 -13.66
C GLY A 370 21.09 -13.35 -12.15
N GLU A 371 22.23 -13.11 -11.57
CA GLU A 371 22.42 -12.93 -10.14
C GLU A 371 23.42 -11.80 -9.91
N SER A 372 23.11 -10.92 -8.97
CA SER A 372 24.03 -9.90 -8.53
C SER A 372 23.78 -9.62 -7.06
N THR A 373 24.81 -9.80 -6.25
CA THR A 373 24.77 -9.48 -4.83
C THR A 373 25.87 -8.50 -4.48
N SER A 374 25.49 -7.48 -3.71
CA SER A 374 26.39 -6.52 -3.10
C SER A 374 26.35 -6.60 -1.57
N VAL A 375 27.52 -6.40 -0.97
CA VAL A 375 27.74 -6.27 0.47
C VAL A 375 28.38 -4.91 0.71
N ASP A 376 27.74 -4.05 1.50
CA ASP A 376 28.21 -2.68 1.81
C ASP A 376 28.61 -1.87 0.57
N ALA A 377 27.74 -1.91 -0.44
CA ALA A 377 27.89 -1.26 -1.75
C ALA A 377 29.05 -1.76 -2.63
N PHE A 378 29.70 -2.86 -2.25
CA PHE A 378 30.67 -3.57 -3.10
C PHE A 378 29.98 -4.76 -3.79
N ALA A 379 30.15 -4.90 -5.10
CA ALA A 379 29.57 -5.98 -5.92
C ALA A 379 30.61 -6.52 -6.91
N CYS A 380 30.41 -7.76 -7.37
CA CYS A 380 31.21 -8.38 -8.43
C CYS A 380 30.42 -8.45 -9.73
N GLY A 381 31.08 -8.42 -10.89
CA GLY A 381 30.39 -8.20 -12.16
C GLY A 381 30.94 -8.94 -13.39
N ASP A 382 31.54 -10.12 -13.25
CA ASP A 382 32.20 -10.76 -14.41
C ASP A 382 32.14 -12.30 -14.44
N SER A 383 31.33 -12.95 -13.60
CA SER A 383 31.41 -14.40 -13.41
C SER A 383 30.06 -15.12 -13.52
N VAL A 384 30.13 -16.46 -13.60
CA VAL A 384 28.99 -17.38 -13.72
C VAL A 384 28.72 -18.09 -12.39
N GLY A 385 27.45 -18.14 -12.03
CA GLY A 385 26.94 -18.80 -10.84
C GLY A 385 25.79 -19.75 -11.13
N THR A 386 25.05 -20.07 -10.08
CA THR A 386 23.86 -20.93 -10.15
C THR A 386 22.78 -20.29 -9.30
N VAL A 387 21.54 -20.31 -9.79
CA VAL A 387 20.36 -19.90 -9.04
C VAL A 387 19.45 -21.12 -8.94
N THR A 388 19.20 -21.57 -7.71
CA THR A 388 18.27 -22.65 -7.41
C THR A 388 17.03 -22.07 -6.76
N VAL A 389 15.93 -22.05 -7.51
CA VAL A 389 14.61 -21.63 -7.03
C VAL A 389 13.89 -22.87 -6.50
N ARG A 390 13.74 -22.98 -5.18
CA ARG A 390 13.04 -24.11 -4.54
C ARG A 390 11.55 -23.86 -4.42
N ALA A 391 11.17 -22.61 -4.19
CA ALA A 391 9.80 -22.16 -4.22
C ALA A 391 9.74 -20.68 -4.56
N PHE A 392 8.75 -20.32 -5.36
CA PHE A 392 8.49 -18.93 -5.71
C PHE A 392 7.03 -18.82 -6.08
N ALA A 393 6.34 -17.86 -5.47
CA ALA A 393 4.99 -17.50 -5.89
C ALA A 393 4.86 -15.99 -5.86
N VAL A 394 3.97 -15.49 -6.70
CA VAL A 394 3.65 -14.09 -6.81
C VAL A 394 2.16 -13.87 -6.61
N ASP A 395 1.78 -12.67 -6.21
CA ASP A 395 0.38 -12.24 -6.23
C ASP A 395 -0.11 -11.97 -7.66
N SER A 396 -1.37 -11.57 -7.80
CA SER A 396 -1.98 -11.20 -9.09
C SER A 396 -1.28 -10.03 -9.80
N PHE A 397 -0.38 -9.35 -9.09
CA PHE A 397 0.39 -8.24 -9.61
C PHE A 397 1.85 -8.59 -9.88
N GLY A 398 2.27 -9.84 -9.68
CA GLY A 398 3.62 -10.31 -9.96
C GLY A 398 4.66 -9.97 -8.88
N ILE A 399 4.22 -9.57 -7.67
CA ILE A 399 5.10 -9.32 -6.51
C ILE A 399 5.32 -10.63 -5.75
N PRO A 400 6.55 -10.94 -5.29
CA PRO A 400 6.79 -12.18 -4.56
C PRO A 400 5.96 -12.23 -3.27
N THR A 401 5.11 -13.25 -3.16
CA THR A 401 4.41 -13.58 -1.92
C THR A 401 5.21 -14.55 -1.08
N ILE A 402 6.00 -15.41 -1.73
CA ILE A 402 7.00 -16.28 -1.11
C ILE A 402 8.24 -16.39 -2.00
N ALA A 403 9.41 -16.61 -1.39
CA ALA A 403 10.62 -17.03 -2.10
C ALA A 403 11.47 -17.95 -1.22
N ASN A 404 12.02 -19.00 -1.82
CA ASN A 404 13.08 -19.83 -1.28
C ASN A 404 14.09 -20.08 -2.40
N ILE A 405 15.17 -19.31 -2.38
CA ILE A 405 16.17 -19.27 -3.43
C ILE A 405 17.54 -19.45 -2.77
N THR A 406 18.36 -20.33 -3.32
CA THR A 406 19.77 -20.40 -3.01
C THR A 406 20.57 -20.11 -4.27
N PHE A 407 21.66 -19.35 -4.16
CA PHE A 407 22.48 -19.02 -5.30
C PHE A 407 23.96 -19.11 -4.97
N THR A 408 24.78 -19.21 -6.00
CA THR A 408 26.23 -19.06 -5.90
C THR A 408 26.66 -17.91 -6.77
N GLN A 409 27.53 -17.05 -6.28
CA GLN A 409 28.15 -15.98 -7.07
C GLN A 409 29.67 -16.16 -7.03
N ARG A 410 30.33 -15.79 -8.12
CA ARG A 410 31.79 -15.75 -8.19
C ARG A 410 32.24 -14.32 -8.47
N CYS A 411 33.45 -13.99 -8.02
CA CYS A 411 34.14 -12.77 -8.35
C CYS A 411 35.39 -13.16 -9.15
N THR A 412 35.62 -12.53 -10.32
CA THR A 412 36.91 -12.51 -11.03
C THR A 412 37.56 -13.86 -11.34
N ASN A 413 36.81 -14.87 -11.81
CA ASN A 413 37.31 -16.25 -12.03
C ASN A 413 38.00 -16.88 -10.79
N GLU A 414 37.84 -16.30 -9.61
CA GLU A 414 38.51 -16.75 -8.40
C GLU A 414 37.73 -17.84 -7.67
N THR A 415 38.51 -18.70 -7.02
CA THR A 415 38.07 -19.45 -5.84
C THR A 415 38.48 -18.62 -4.63
N PRO A 416 37.59 -18.41 -3.65
CA PRO A 416 36.40 -19.21 -3.33
C PRO A 416 35.06 -18.62 -3.84
N VAL A 417 34.01 -19.45 -3.81
CA VAL A 417 32.65 -19.11 -4.27
C VAL A 417 31.84 -18.52 -3.12
N MET A 418 31.08 -17.47 -3.40
CA MET A 418 30.06 -16.92 -2.51
C MET A 418 28.80 -17.78 -2.55
N PHE A 419 28.22 -18.09 -1.39
CA PHE A 419 26.94 -18.77 -1.27
C PHE A 419 25.89 -17.83 -0.71
N GLY A 420 24.73 -17.76 -1.36
CA GLY A 420 23.65 -16.89 -0.97
C GLY A 420 22.33 -17.64 -0.77
N THR A 421 21.48 -17.11 0.12
CA THR A 421 20.10 -17.57 0.32
C THR A 421 19.18 -16.37 0.44
N VAL A 422 18.08 -16.39 -0.31
CA VAL A 422 16.93 -15.47 -0.16
C VAL A 422 15.73 -16.28 0.31
N LEU A 423 15.25 -15.94 1.50
CA LEU A 423 13.94 -16.33 1.99
C LEU A 423 13.05 -15.09 2.02
N TRP A 424 11.84 -15.23 1.51
CA TRP A 424 10.81 -14.19 1.59
C TRP A 424 9.51 -14.85 2.03
N HIS A 425 9.01 -14.48 3.21
CA HIS A 425 7.82 -15.07 3.83
C HIS A 425 7.77 -16.60 3.73
N TRP A 426 8.95 -17.22 3.78
CA TRP A 426 9.08 -18.64 3.50
C TRP A 426 8.55 -19.44 4.68
N LYS A 427 7.66 -20.38 4.40
CA LYS A 427 7.00 -21.25 5.37
C LYS A 427 6.82 -22.64 4.79
N SER A 428 6.65 -23.64 5.65
CA SER A 428 6.49 -25.04 5.24
C SER A 428 5.19 -25.30 4.47
N ASP A 429 4.13 -24.59 4.84
CA ASP A 429 2.84 -24.66 4.18
C ASP A 429 2.55 -23.37 3.41
N ILE A 430 2.60 -23.49 2.09
CA ILE A 430 2.38 -22.40 1.13
C ILE A 430 1.11 -22.63 0.29
N THR A 431 0.33 -23.65 0.62
CA THR A 431 -0.81 -24.06 -0.22
C THR A 431 -2.02 -23.26 0.20
N ALA A 432 -2.59 -22.49 -0.71
CA ALA A 432 -3.84 -21.81 -0.43
C ALA A 432 -4.97 -22.82 -0.17
N PRO A 433 -5.89 -22.56 0.78
CA PRO A 433 -7.05 -23.41 0.98
C PRO A 433 -7.97 -23.37 -0.26
N ALA A 434 -8.82 -24.38 -0.42
CA ALA A 434 -9.86 -24.38 -1.44
C ALA A 434 -10.77 -23.15 -1.26
N ALA A 435 -11.25 -22.58 -2.36
CA ALA A 435 -12.20 -21.48 -2.27
C ALA A 435 -13.51 -21.94 -1.59
N PRO A 436 -14.18 -21.05 -0.85
CA PRO A 436 -15.60 -21.21 -0.54
C PRO A 436 -16.43 -21.49 -1.81
N ALA A 437 -17.64 -22.02 -1.66
CA ALA A 437 -18.48 -22.35 -2.81
C ALA A 437 -19.91 -21.84 -2.64
N ASN A 438 -20.69 -21.85 -3.73
CA ASN A 438 -22.13 -21.60 -3.70
C ASN A 438 -22.51 -20.28 -2.99
N VAL A 439 -21.79 -19.20 -3.28
CA VAL A 439 -22.10 -17.86 -2.77
C VAL A 439 -23.41 -17.39 -3.40
N THR A 440 -24.38 -17.00 -2.58
CA THR A 440 -25.69 -16.53 -3.03
C THR A 440 -26.12 -15.29 -2.24
N VAL A 441 -26.86 -14.39 -2.90
CA VAL A 441 -27.46 -13.21 -2.28
C VAL A 441 -28.98 -13.33 -2.38
N THR A 442 -29.67 -13.19 -1.26
CA THR A 442 -31.13 -13.29 -1.16
C THR A 442 -31.73 -12.06 -0.49
N GLY A 443 -33.03 -11.81 -0.70
CA GLY A 443 -33.75 -10.66 -0.15
C GLY A 443 -33.65 -9.41 -1.03
N SER A 444 -34.58 -8.47 -0.82
CA SER A 444 -34.70 -7.22 -1.60
C SER A 444 -34.39 -5.97 -0.77
N SER A 445 -34.96 -5.86 0.44
CA SER A 445 -34.74 -4.75 1.38
C SER A 445 -33.58 -5.00 2.33
N THR A 446 -33.55 -6.18 2.97
CA THR A 446 -32.42 -6.68 3.75
C THR A 446 -31.80 -7.83 2.99
N ARG A 447 -30.62 -7.59 2.41
CA ARG A 447 -29.92 -8.59 1.62
C ARG A 447 -29.07 -9.48 2.51
N THR A 448 -29.24 -10.79 2.39
CA THR A 448 -28.46 -11.80 3.12
C THR A 448 -27.61 -12.59 2.14
N VAL A 449 -26.32 -12.70 2.45
CA VAL A 449 -25.36 -13.54 1.73
C VAL A 449 -25.24 -14.87 2.45
N THR A 450 -25.26 -15.98 1.70
CA THR A 450 -24.89 -17.31 2.21
C THR A 450 -23.83 -17.96 1.33
N TRP A 451 -23.03 -18.85 1.89
CA TRP A 451 -22.00 -19.60 1.16
C TRP A 451 -21.72 -20.95 1.83
N GLN A 452 -21.09 -21.85 1.09
CA GLN A 452 -20.47 -23.06 1.64
C GLN A 452 -19.02 -22.77 2.02
N GLY A 453 -18.61 -23.23 3.20
CA GLY A 453 -17.22 -23.12 3.65
C GLY A 453 -16.24 -23.86 2.73
N SER A 454 -14.97 -23.53 2.86
CA SER A 454 -13.90 -24.23 2.16
C SER A 454 -13.83 -25.70 2.60
N SER A 455 -13.45 -26.58 1.67
CA SER A 455 -13.23 -28.01 1.94
C SER A 455 -11.87 -28.33 2.55
N SER A 456 -10.98 -27.34 2.64
CA SER A 456 -9.66 -27.51 3.28
C SER A 456 -9.80 -27.66 4.81
N SER A 457 -9.05 -28.60 5.38
CA SER A 457 -9.15 -28.95 6.82
C SER A 457 -8.43 -27.95 7.75
N ASP A 458 -7.56 -27.12 7.21
CA ASP A 458 -6.71 -26.15 7.92
C ASP A 458 -7.24 -24.71 7.83
N VAL A 459 -8.48 -24.53 7.39
CA VAL A 459 -9.14 -23.22 7.31
C VAL A 459 -9.27 -22.64 8.72
N ALA A 460 -8.67 -21.47 8.93
CA ALA A 460 -8.75 -20.74 10.18
C ALA A 460 -9.95 -19.79 10.21
N ARG A 461 -10.32 -19.19 9.07
CA ARG A 461 -11.42 -18.22 8.96
C ARG A 461 -11.87 -17.98 7.53
N THR A 462 -13.06 -17.42 7.39
CA THR A 462 -13.59 -16.86 6.15
C THR A 462 -13.68 -15.35 6.24
N ILE A 463 -13.44 -14.67 5.13
CA ILE A 463 -13.57 -13.21 4.97
C ILE A 463 -14.58 -12.93 3.87
N LEU A 464 -15.59 -12.12 4.19
CA LEU A 464 -16.59 -11.65 3.24
C LEU A 464 -16.44 -10.15 3.02
N ARG A 465 -16.30 -9.76 1.75
CA ARG A 465 -16.28 -8.38 1.28
C ARG A 465 -17.39 -8.13 0.27
N VAL A 466 -17.77 -6.87 0.12
CA VAL A 466 -18.58 -6.41 -1.00
C VAL A 466 -17.84 -5.28 -1.71
N VAL A 467 -17.65 -5.47 -3.02
CA VAL A 467 -16.88 -4.57 -3.89
C VAL A 467 -17.82 -4.04 -4.96
N GLN A 468 -17.73 -2.76 -5.30
CA GLN A 468 -18.50 -2.21 -6.42
C GLN A 468 -17.90 -2.68 -7.76
N GLY A 469 -18.75 -3.02 -8.73
CA GLY A 469 -18.33 -3.54 -10.03
C GLY A 469 -18.22 -5.06 -10.07
N SER A 470 -17.33 -5.58 -10.92
CA SER A 470 -17.18 -7.03 -11.19
C SER A 470 -16.50 -7.80 -10.06
N GLY A 471 -15.80 -7.12 -9.15
CA GLY A 471 -14.99 -7.76 -8.12
C GLY A 471 -13.74 -8.46 -8.66
N ASP A 472 -13.34 -8.19 -9.91
CA ASP A 472 -12.12 -8.74 -10.48
C ASP A 472 -10.91 -8.28 -9.67
N ARG A 473 -10.03 -9.23 -9.29
CA ARG A 473 -8.84 -9.01 -8.45
C ARG A 473 -9.12 -8.51 -7.04
N ALA A 474 -10.38 -8.58 -6.59
CA ALA A 474 -10.71 -8.26 -5.20
C ALA A 474 -9.82 -9.07 -4.25
N THR A 475 -9.37 -8.39 -3.21
CA THR A 475 -8.57 -8.94 -2.13
C THR A 475 -9.42 -9.03 -0.86
N PRO A 476 -8.93 -9.70 0.19
CA PRO A 476 -9.56 -9.67 1.51
C PRO A 476 -9.62 -8.28 2.18
N GLN A 477 -9.09 -7.23 1.55
CA GLN A 477 -9.07 -5.84 2.02
C GLN A 477 -9.87 -4.91 1.10
N SER A 478 -10.32 -5.39 -0.06
CA SER A 478 -10.99 -4.57 -1.06
C SER A 478 -12.44 -4.25 -0.65
N GLY A 479 -12.90 -3.07 -1.05
CA GLY A 479 -14.27 -2.64 -0.82
C GLY A 479 -14.68 -2.62 0.66
N TYR A 480 -15.94 -2.95 0.95
CA TYR A 480 -16.50 -2.86 2.30
C TYR A 480 -16.39 -4.18 3.06
N ALA A 481 -15.98 -4.09 4.34
CA ALA A 481 -16.03 -5.21 5.27
C ALA A 481 -17.48 -5.62 5.56
N VAL A 482 -17.79 -6.92 5.50
CA VAL A 482 -19.11 -7.44 5.89
C VAL A 482 -19.00 -8.42 7.05
N ALA A 483 -18.16 -9.45 6.92
CA ALA A 483 -18.01 -10.47 7.96
C ALA A 483 -16.62 -11.12 7.93
N VAL A 484 -16.13 -11.50 9.10
CA VAL A 484 -14.94 -12.34 9.27
C VAL A 484 -15.19 -13.34 10.39
N GLY A 485 -14.90 -14.61 10.15
CA GLY A 485 -15.03 -15.67 11.16
C GLY A 485 -15.39 -17.03 10.55
N ALA A 486 -16.05 -17.87 11.33
CA ALA A 486 -16.47 -19.21 10.92
C ALA A 486 -17.92 -19.26 10.37
N SER A 487 -18.64 -18.15 10.41
CA SER A 487 -20.02 -18.07 9.88
C SER A 487 -20.04 -18.36 8.39
N THR A 488 -21.18 -18.87 7.91
CA THR A 488 -21.46 -19.14 6.49
C THR A 488 -22.59 -18.27 5.93
N SER A 489 -22.96 -17.22 6.67
CA SER A 489 -24.00 -16.27 6.32
C SER A 489 -23.72 -14.91 6.94
N ALA A 490 -24.11 -13.83 6.26
CA ALA A 490 -24.03 -12.47 6.77
C ALA A 490 -25.07 -11.55 6.10
N VAL A 491 -25.48 -10.50 6.81
CA VAL A 491 -26.35 -9.46 6.26
C VAL A 491 -25.48 -8.37 5.64
N LEU A 492 -25.79 -7.96 4.42
CA LEU A 492 -25.09 -6.86 3.76
C LEU A 492 -25.44 -5.52 4.42
N PRO A 493 -24.48 -4.58 4.48
CA PRO A 493 -24.81 -3.20 4.81
C PRO A 493 -25.74 -2.59 3.76
N SER A 494 -26.31 -1.43 4.07
CA SER A 494 -26.99 -0.62 3.06
C SER A 494 -26.00 -0.20 1.97
N LEU A 495 -26.28 -0.56 0.73
CA LEU A 495 -25.46 -0.23 -0.44
C LEU A 495 -26.09 0.92 -1.24
N PRO A 496 -25.30 1.86 -1.78
CA PRO A 496 -25.80 2.88 -2.69
C PRO A 496 -26.55 2.27 -3.89
N SER A 497 -27.75 2.77 -4.18
CA SER A 497 -28.62 2.31 -5.28
C SER A 497 -28.08 2.64 -6.66
N GLY A 498 -28.48 1.88 -7.68
CA GLY A 498 -28.16 2.12 -9.08
C GLY A 498 -26.77 1.64 -9.51
N ALA A 499 -26.10 0.82 -8.68
CA ALA A 499 -24.80 0.26 -8.97
C ALA A 499 -24.80 -1.28 -8.96
N ASN A 500 -23.85 -1.86 -9.66
CA ASN A 500 -23.55 -3.28 -9.58
C ASN A 500 -22.49 -3.48 -8.49
N TYR A 501 -22.68 -4.53 -7.68
CA TYR A 501 -21.70 -4.97 -6.70
C TYR A 501 -21.44 -6.45 -6.86
N THR A 502 -20.29 -6.86 -6.35
CA THR A 502 -19.90 -8.26 -6.25
C THR A 502 -19.57 -8.55 -4.80
N VAL A 503 -20.27 -9.55 -4.26
CA VAL A 503 -19.93 -10.18 -2.99
C VAL A 503 -18.78 -11.13 -3.26
N VAL A 504 -17.70 -11.03 -2.49
CA VAL A 504 -16.54 -11.91 -2.62
C VAL A 504 -16.20 -12.55 -1.27
N VAL A 505 -15.96 -13.86 -1.29
CA VAL A 505 -15.70 -14.68 -0.11
C VAL A 505 -14.35 -15.37 -0.27
N PHE A 506 -13.50 -15.27 0.74
CA PHE A 506 -12.18 -15.89 0.80
C PHE A 506 -12.08 -16.82 2.00
N ALA A 507 -11.42 -17.96 1.84
CA ALA A 507 -10.94 -18.76 2.96
C ALA A 507 -9.48 -18.39 3.28
N VAL A 508 -9.14 -18.38 4.56
CA VAL A 508 -7.78 -18.17 5.05
C VAL A 508 -7.41 -19.33 5.96
N ASP A 509 -6.28 -19.98 5.67
CA ASP A 509 -5.78 -21.10 6.48
C ASP A 509 -5.02 -20.64 7.74
N GLN A 510 -4.54 -21.60 8.53
CA GLN A 510 -3.72 -21.36 9.73
C GLN A 510 -2.36 -20.72 9.41
N SER A 511 -1.83 -20.95 8.21
CA SER A 511 -0.58 -20.39 7.70
C SER A 511 -0.75 -18.98 7.12
N GLY A 512 -1.98 -18.49 7.05
CA GLY A 512 -2.35 -17.20 6.48
C GLY A 512 -2.42 -17.17 4.95
N ASN A 513 -2.37 -18.31 4.26
CA ASN A 513 -2.61 -18.35 2.82
C ASN A 513 -4.09 -18.11 2.55
N VAL A 514 -4.37 -17.43 1.43
CA VAL A 514 -5.72 -17.00 1.05
C VAL A 514 -6.15 -17.77 -0.19
N SER A 515 -7.35 -18.33 -0.17
CA SER A 515 -7.95 -18.99 -1.35
C SER A 515 -8.15 -18.02 -2.50
N SER A 516 -8.44 -18.55 -3.70
CA SER A 516 -9.14 -17.74 -4.70
C SER A 516 -10.51 -17.27 -4.17
N ALA A 517 -11.03 -16.20 -4.76
CA ALA A 517 -12.34 -15.67 -4.41
C ALA A 517 -13.45 -16.58 -4.93
N ALA A 518 -14.49 -16.75 -4.13
CA ALA A 518 -15.81 -17.18 -4.57
C ALA A 518 -16.74 -15.97 -4.56
N SER A 519 -17.61 -15.82 -5.56
CA SER A 519 -18.35 -14.58 -5.73
C SER A 519 -19.80 -14.75 -6.16
N ALA A 520 -20.59 -13.70 -5.91
CA ALA A 520 -21.94 -13.54 -6.42
C ALA A 520 -22.18 -12.07 -6.77
N HIS A 521 -22.81 -11.83 -7.92
CA HIS A 521 -23.17 -10.48 -8.34
C HIS A 521 -24.51 -10.05 -7.77
N LEU A 522 -24.64 -8.76 -7.48
CA LEU A 522 -25.90 -8.13 -7.09
C LEU A 522 -26.04 -6.76 -7.76
N THR A 523 -27.28 -6.36 -8.01
CA THR A 523 -27.60 -5.01 -8.50
C THR A 523 -28.52 -4.36 -7.47
N THR A 524 -28.20 -3.11 -7.13
CA THR A 524 -28.88 -2.36 -6.04
C THR A 524 -29.91 -1.38 -6.52
#